data_AF-A0A9Q3GZZ6-F1
#
_entry.id   AF-A0A9Q3GZZ6-F1
#
_cell.length_a   1.000
_cell.length_b   1.000
_cell.length_c   1.000
_cell.angle_alpha   90.00
_cell.angle_beta   90.00
_cell.angle_gamma   90.00
#
_symmetry.space_group_name_H-M   'P 1'
#
loop_
_entity.id
_entity.type
_entity.pdbx_description
1 polymer ?
#
loop_
_entity_poly.entity_id
_entity_poly.type
_entity_poly.pdbx_seq_one_letter_code
_entity_poly.pdbx_strand_id
1 'polypeptide(L)'
;MGQLTQAVSPRENSRAPESKTPSIKAPDSFEGTQAQGLRGFIQSCQSIFHNDTANFFFDRKRALYSNSFLTGRAGKWIEPYLSNISNEEPSYLLNTWQLFETKLFTLFCDPNEFRKA
;
A
#
# COMPACT_ATOMS: atom_id res chain seq x y z
N MET A 1 -23.53 -47.96 43.14
CA MET A 1 -22.45 -47.01 43.46
C MET A 1 -21.37 -47.16 42.40
N GLY A 2 -21.58 -46.56 41.24
CA GLY A 2 -20.65 -46.61 40.09
C GLY A 2 -19.88 -45.30 39.97
N GLN A 3 -18.60 -45.41 39.60
CA GLN A 3 -17.57 -44.38 39.67
C GLN A 3 -17.75 -43.23 38.65
N LEU A 4 -17.25 -42.04 39.00
CA LEU A 4 -17.14 -40.87 38.14
C LEU A 4 -15.69 -40.40 38.05
N THR A 5 -15.36 -39.90 36.85
CA THR A 5 -14.25 -39.02 36.47
C THR A 5 -12.94 -39.69 36.02
N GLN A 6 -12.24 -39.29 34.96
CA GLN A 6 -12.52 -38.59 33.69
C GLN A 6 -11.23 -38.74 32.87
N ALA A 7 -11.33 -39.05 31.59
CA ALA A 7 -10.19 -39.18 30.68
C ALA A 7 -9.65 -37.81 30.23
N VAL A 8 -8.33 -37.77 30.02
CA VAL A 8 -7.53 -36.65 29.52
C VAL A 8 -7.86 -36.27 28.07
N SER A 9 -7.73 -34.99 27.71
CA SER A 9 -7.53 -34.55 26.32
C SER A 9 -6.72 -33.24 26.32
N PRO A 10 -5.49 -33.22 25.77
CA PRO A 10 -4.77 -31.99 25.52
C PRO A 10 -5.41 -31.25 24.33
N ARG A 11 -5.70 -29.97 24.51
CA ARG A 11 -6.17 -29.08 23.44
C ARG A 11 -5.10 -29.00 22.36
N GLU A 12 -5.42 -29.50 21.16
CA GLU A 12 -4.58 -29.35 19.98
C GLU A 12 -4.43 -27.87 19.63
N ASN A 13 -3.22 -27.38 19.85
CA ASN A 13 -2.73 -26.09 19.41
C ASN A 13 -2.69 -26.07 17.87
N SER A 14 -3.81 -25.72 17.25
CA SER A 14 -3.93 -25.53 15.81
C SER A 14 -3.21 -24.23 15.42
N ARG A 15 -1.87 -24.29 15.30
CA ARG A 15 -1.12 -23.25 14.58
C ARG A 15 -1.52 -23.35 13.12
N ALA A 16 -2.24 -22.33 12.64
CA ALA A 16 -2.54 -22.16 11.23
C ALA A 16 -1.24 -22.26 10.41
N PRO A 17 -1.28 -22.83 9.18
CA PRO A 17 -0.10 -22.88 8.34
C PRO A 17 0.35 -21.45 8.03
N GLU A 18 1.55 -21.08 8.50
CA GLU A 18 2.24 -19.89 7.99
C GLU A 18 2.49 -20.12 6.50
N SER A 19 1.58 -19.62 5.67
CA SER A 19 1.84 -19.42 4.25
C SER A 19 3.02 -18.47 4.16
N LYS A 20 4.21 -19.04 3.95
CA LYS A 20 5.44 -18.28 3.68
C LYS A 20 5.36 -17.74 2.26
N THR A 21 4.45 -16.80 2.05
CA THR A 21 4.46 -15.95 0.86
C THR A 21 5.81 -15.23 0.88
N PRO A 22 6.59 -15.25 -0.21
CA PRO A 22 7.85 -14.51 -0.26
C PRO A 22 7.57 -13.05 0.07
N SER A 23 8.30 -12.50 1.04
CA SER A 23 8.14 -11.11 1.44
C SER A 23 8.51 -10.23 0.25
N ILE A 24 7.52 -9.55 -0.34
CA ILE A 24 7.79 -8.60 -1.43
C ILE A 24 8.59 -7.43 -0.84
N LYS A 25 9.70 -7.08 -1.50
CA LYS A 25 10.54 -5.94 -1.12
C LYS A 25 9.69 -4.66 -1.11
N ALA A 26 9.85 -3.83 -0.09
CA ALA A 26 9.24 -2.51 -0.05
C ALA A 26 9.67 -1.66 -1.27
N PRO A 27 8.85 -0.68 -1.69
CA PRO A 27 9.20 0.23 -2.77
C PRO A 27 10.44 1.05 -2.40
N ASP A 28 11.23 1.39 -3.41
CA ASP A 28 12.24 2.45 -3.28
C ASP A 28 11.55 3.81 -3.17
N SER A 29 12.15 4.74 -2.42
CA SER A 29 11.59 6.09 -2.24
C SER A 29 11.54 6.85 -3.56
N PHE A 30 10.49 7.63 -3.77
CA PHE A 30 10.31 8.44 -4.97
C PHE A 30 10.45 9.93 -4.65
N GLU A 31 11.50 10.55 -5.19
CA GLU A 31 11.81 11.96 -4.93
C GLU A 31 11.05 12.95 -5.83
N GLY A 32 10.48 12.50 -6.95
CA GLY A 32 9.79 13.39 -7.92
C GLY A 32 10.72 14.22 -8.82
N THR A 33 11.99 13.85 -8.96
CA THR A 33 12.99 14.55 -9.79
C THR A 33 13.27 13.88 -11.14
N GLN A 34 13.00 12.58 -11.27
CA GLN A 34 13.22 11.77 -12.48
C GLN A 34 11.93 11.00 -12.79
N ALA A 35 11.30 11.23 -13.95
CA ALA A 35 10.06 10.51 -14.27
C ALA A 35 10.27 9.01 -14.44
N GLN A 36 11.48 8.59 -14.83
CA GLN A 36 11.80 7.18 -15.04
C GLN A 36 11.62 6.32 -13.78
N GLY A 37 11.75 6.93 -12.58
CA GLY A 37 11.51 6.25 -11.30
C GLY A 37 10.03 6.08 -10.95
N LEU A 38 9.12 6.87 -11.55
CA LEU A 38 7.70 6.88 -11.18
C LEU A 38 7.01 5.56 -11.50
N ARG A 39 7.25 5.01 -12.70
CA ARG A 39 6.63 3.74 -13.13
C ARG A 39 7.08 2.57 -12.23
N GLY A 40 8.38 2.48 -11.95
CA GLY A 40 8.93 1.43 -11.08
C GLY A 40 8.41 1.52 -9.65
N PHE A 41 8.26 2.74 -9.13
CA PHE A 41 7.62 3.00 -7.83
C PHE A 41 6.17 2.49 -7.80
N ILE A 42 5.33 2.92 -8.76
CA ILE A 42 3.92 2.52 -8.85
C ILE A 42 3.77 1.00 -9.02
N GLN A 43 4.57 0.37 -9.88
CA GLN A 43 4.55 -1.08 -10.10
C GLN A 43 4.93 -1.84 -8.82
N SER A 44 5.88 -1.33 -8.04
CA SER A 44 6.27 -1.93 -6.75
C SER A 44 5.14 -1.85 -5.74
N CYS A 45 4.47 -0.69 -5.62
CA CYS A 45 3.29 -0.53 -4.77
C CYS A 45 2.17 -1.49 -5.17
N GLN A 46 1.82 -1.55 -6.46
CA GLN A 46 0.79 -2.45 -6.97
C GLN A 46 1.11 -3.92 -6.67
N SER A 47 2.36 -4.34 -6.83
CA SER A 47 2.78 -5.71 -6.53
C SER A 47 2.53 -6.08 -5.06
N ILE A 48 2.83 -5.17 -4.13
CA ILE A 48 2.57 -5.35 -2.70
C ILE A 48 1.06 -5.44 -2.42
N PHE A 49 0.26 -4.56 -3.02
CA PHE A 49 -1.19 -4.53 -2.81
C PHE A 49 -1.87 -5.82 -3.31
N HIS A 50 -1.41 -6.38 -4.42
CA HIS A 50 -1.91 -7.66 -4.94
C HIS A 50 -1.47 -8.85 -4.09
N ASN A 51 -0.29 -8.78 -3.47
CA ASN A 51 0.22 -9.84 -2.62
C ASN A 51 -0.47 -9.90 -1.25
N ASP A 52 -0.86 -8.75 -0.71
CA ASP A 52 -1.46 -8.63 0.63
C ASP A 52 -2.81 -7.90 0.57
N THR A 53 -3.74 -8.50 -0.16
CA THR A 53 -5.07 -7.92 -0.40
C THR A 53 -5.88 -7.68 0.87
N ALA A 54 -5.67 -8.49 1.92
CA ALA A 54 -6.32 -8.31 3.21
C ALA A 54 -5.92 -6.99 3.88
N ASN A 55 -4.63 -6.64 3.83
CA ASN A 55 -4.16 -5.36 4.37
C ASN A 55 -4.46 -4.20 3.43
N PHE A 56 -4.41 -4.41 2.11
CA PHE A 56 -4.59 -3.36 1.12
C PHE A 56 -5.95 -3.44 0.43
N PHE A 57 -6.98 -3.85 1.17
CA PHE A 57 -8.35 -3.89 0.68
C PHE A 57 -8.90 -2.49 0.39
N PHE A 58 -8.64 -1.55 1.30
CA PHE A 58 -9.10 -0.16 1.19
C PHE A 58 -8.13 0.70 0.39
N ASP A 59 -8.64 1.42 -0.61
CA ASP A 59 -7.85 2.32 -1.45
C ASP A 59 -7.13 3.42 -0.67
N ARG A 60 -7.77 3.97 0.38
CA ARG A 60 -7.12 4.93 1.28
C ARG A 60 -5.84 4.37 1.89
N LYS A 61 -5.82 3.09 2.28
CA LYS A 61 -4.64 2.46 2.85
C LYS A 61 -3.52 2.28 1.80
N ARG A 62 -3.88 2.01 0.55
CA ARG A 62 -2.93 1.98 -0.58
C ARG A 62 -2.29 3.35 -0.80
N ALA A 63 -3.11 4.40 -0.91
CA ALA A 63 -2.63 5.76 -1.10
C ALA A 63 -1.73 6.22 0.05
N LEU A 64 -2.16 5.99 1.30
CA LEU A 64 -1.37 6.33 2.49
C LEU A 64 -0.04 5.58 2.57
N TYR A 65 -0.04 4.28 2.27
CA TYR A 65 1.18 3.49 2.23
C TYR A 65 2.15 4.01 1.17
N SER A 66 1.69 4.25 -0.07
CA SER A 66 2.56 4.78 -1.12
C SER A 66 3.08 6.16 -0.78
N ASN A 67 2.26 7.02 -0.16
CA ASN A 67 2.69 8.34 0.28
C ASN A 67 3.91 8.29 1.22
N SER A 68 4.06 7.28 2.08
CA SER A 68 5.18 7.22 3.04
C SER A 68 6.55 7.03 2.38
N PHE A 69 6.57 6.69 1.09
CA PHE A 69 7.79 6.56 0.29
C PHE A 69 8.05 7.78 -0.59
N LEU A 70 7.18 8.80 -0.54
CA LEU A 70 7.42 10.05 -1.24
C LEU A 70 8.42 10.90 -0.45
N THR A 71 9.48 11.33 -1.14
CA THR A 71 10.55 12.15 -0.57
C THR A 71 10.82 13.33 -1.49
N GLY A 72 11.77 14.21 -1.12
CA GLY A 72 12.19 15.31 -1.99
C GLY A 72 11.05 16.20 -2.48
N ARG A 73 10.93 16.37 -3.81
CA ARG A 73 9.89 17.19 -4.45
C ARG A 73 8.50 16.56 -4.30
N ALA A 74 8.40 15.23 -4.44
CA ALA A 74 7.12 14.53 -4.29
C ALA A 74 6.60 14.58 -2.85
N GLY A 75 7.50 14.46 -1.87
CA GLY A 75 7.19 14.63 -0.44
C GLY A 75 6.61 16.03 -0.17
N LYS A 76 7.28 17.08 -0.63
CA LYS A 76 6.78 18.47 -0.47
C LYS A 76 5.42 18.71 -1.09
N TRP A 77 5.13 18.04 -2.21
CA TRP A 77 3.84 18.14 -2.88
C TRP A 77 2.70 17.49 -2.07
N ILE A 78 2.98 16.39 -1.34
CA ILE A 78 1.94 15.67 -0.59
C ILE A 78 1.63 16.31 0.77
N GLU A 79 2.56 17.10 1.35
CA GLU A 79 2.42 17.75 2.66
C GLU A 79 1.05 18.39 2.96
N PRO A 80 0.44 19.22 2.09
CA PRO A 80 -0.86 19.84 2.40
C PRO A 80 -2.01 18.82 2.54
N TYR A 81 -1.89 17.65 1.91
CA TYR A 81 -2.84 16.55 2.04
C TYR A 81 -2.59 15.70 3.31
N LEU A 82 -1.43 15.83 3.93
CA LEU A 82 -1.17 15.16 5.22
C LEU A 82 -1.72 15.98 6.38
N SER A 83 -1.78 17.30 6.26
CA SER A 83 -2.37 18.17 7.29
C SER A 83 -3.87 17.93 7.51
N ASN A 84 -4.58 17.39 6.51
CA ASN A 84 -6.00 17.07 6.62
C ASN A 84 -6.27 15.59 6.33
N ILE A 85 -5.42 14.71 6.86
CA ILE A 85 -5.46 13.27 6.60
C ILE A 85 -6.82 12.63 6.94
N SER A 86 -7.58 13.21 7.87
CA SER A 86 -8.90 12.74 8.30
C SER A 86 -10.04 13.18 7.37
N ASN A 87 -9.76 13.92 6.29
CA ASN A 87 -10.77 14.34 5.32
C ASN A 87 -11.41 13.12 4.65
N GLU A 88 -12.74 13.02 4.73
CA GLU A 88 -13.53 11.90 4.22
C GLU A 88 -14.15 12.20 2.84
N GLU A 89 -13.88 13.35 2.24
CA GLU A 89 -14.42 13.69 0.94
C GLU A 89 -13.92 12.70 -0.13
N PRO A 90 -14.81 12.20 -1.01
CA PRO A 90 -14.44 11.22 -2.02
C PRO A 90 -13.43 11.75 -3.04
N SER A 91 -13.42 13.07 -3.25
CA SER A 91 -12.47 13.79 -4.10
C SER A 91 -11.13 14.07 -3.42
N TYR A 92 -10.96 13.69 -2.15
CA TYR A 92 -9.71 13.90 -1.43
C TYR A 92 -8.62 12.96 -1.95
N LEU A 93 -7.45 13.54 -2.24
CA LEU A 93 -6.34 12.86 -2.92
C LEU A 93 -5.97 11.50 -2.31
N LEU A 94 -5.94 11.42 -0.98
CA LEU A 94 -5.51 10.22 -0.24
C LEU A 94 -6.63 9.21 0.00
N ASN A 95 -7.87 9.50 -0.37
CA ASN A 95 -8.99 8.58 -0.13
C ASN A 95 -9.14 7.51 -1.21
N THR A 96 -8.61 7.74 -2.41
CA THR A 96 -8.64 6.77 -3.49
C THR A 96 -7.27 6.58 -4.13
N TRP A 97 -6.91 5.32 -4.42
CA TRP A 97 -5.68 4.98 -5.10
C TRP A 97 -5.61 5.62 -6.49
N GLN A 98 -6.72 5.55 -7.24
CA GLN A 98 -6.81 6.07 -8.60
C GLN A 98 -6.52 7.57 -8.66
N LEU A 99 -7.05 8.36 -7.72
CA LEU A 99 -6.85 9.82 -7.72
C LEU A 99 -5.41 10.17 -7.33
N PHE A 100 -4.87 9.48 -6.33
CA PHE A 100 -3.46 9.57 -5.94
C PHE A 100 -2.52 9.28 -7.12
N GLU A 101 -2.68 8.11 -7.75
CA GLU A 101 -1.87 7.67 -8.90
C GLU A 101 -1.98 8.65 -10.07
N THR A 102 -3.21 9.06 -10.44
CA THR A 102 -3.44 9.99 -11.54
C THR A 102 -2.72 11.31 -11.33
N LYS A 103 -2.77 11.87 -10.11
CA LYS A 103 -2.08 13.12 -9.80
C LYS A 103 -0.57 12.95 -9.76
N LEU A 104 -0.06 11.80 -9.29
CA LEU A 104 1.36 11.45 -9.36
C LEU A 104 1.86 11.48 -10.81
N PHE A 105 1.16 10.81 -11.72
CA PHE A 105 1.51 10.80 -13.14
C PHE A 105 1.35 12.17 -13.79
N THR A 106 0.29 12.92 -13.46
CA THR A 106 0.09 14.26 -14.04
C THR A 106 1.24 15.21 -13.70
N LEU A 107 1.82 15.09 -12.50
CA LEU A 107 2.82 16.03 -12.00
C LEU A 107 4.26 15.59 -12.25
N PHE A 108 4.52 14.29 -12.23
CA PHE A 108 5.89 13.75 -12.24
C PHE A 108 6.18 12.82 -13.42
N CYS A 109 5.21 12.54 -14.28
CA CYS A 109 5.48 11.86 -15.55
C CYS A 109 6.09 12.84 -16.55
N ASP A 110 7.06 12.38 -17.32
CA ASP A 110 7.66 13.18 -18.39
C ASP A 110 6.63 13.35 -19.52
N PRO A 111 6.39 14.58 -20.02
CA PRO A 111 5.46 14.80 -21.13
C PRO A 111 5.90 14.08 -22.43
N ASN A 112 7.20 13.75 -22.55
CA ASN A 112 7.73 12.98 -23.67
C ASN A 112 7.47 11.47 -23.56
N GLU A 113 7.18 10.93 -22.38
CA GLU A 113 6.80 9.53 -22.19
C GLU A 113 5.37 9.26 -22.69
N PHE A 114 4.48 10.25 -22.64
CA PHE A 114 3.13 10.16 -23.21
C PHE A 114 3.12 9.93 -24.72
N ARG A 115 4.19 10.32 -25.41
CA ARG A 115 4.29 10.23 -26.88
C ARG A 115 4.82 8.88 -27.38
N LYS A 116 5.28 8.00 -26.49
CA LYS A 116 5.91 6.72 -26.84
C LYS A 116 5.07 5.49 -26.47
N ALA A 117 3.87 5.68 -25.94
CA ALA A 117 2.92 4.61 -25.62
C ALA A 117 1.84 4.48 -26.70
#